data_AF-A0A1G9DM36-F1
#
_entry.id   AF-A0A1G9DM36-F1
#
_cell.length_a   1.000
_cell.length_b   1.000
_cell.length_c   1.000
_cell.angle_alpha   90.00
_cell.angle_beta   90.00
_cell.angle_gamma   90.00
#
_symmetry.space_group_name_H-M   'P 1'
#
loop_
_entity.id
_entity.type
_entity.pdbx_description
1 polymer ?
#
loop_
_entity_poly.entity_id
_entity_poly.type
_entity_poly.pdbx_seq_one_letter_code
_entity_poly.pdbx_strand_id
1 'polypeptide(L)'
;MNKFILLITSVILFSCKGNSEKEFENFSLSISNQNFNYNLESGVFQIPAINFVDTIKLNKVEKNKISKSFYKYQIDTLNGEKLILPKKPIIMPDFRDLIIVKIKNIEKSKLIISNQIETKSDLNNIENGICKFNEDLIEILSKNPDFKDCMNILKSNYKNIPPSM
;
A
#
# COMPACT_ATOMS: atom_id res chain seq x y z
N MET A 1 6.87 8.77 -62.50
CA MET A 1 6.89 7.34 -62.12
C MET A 1 7.38 7.22 -60.68
N ASN A 2 6.50 6.68 -59.84
CA ASN A 2 6.56 6.70 -58.39
C ASN A 2 7.80 5.99 -57.84
N LYS A 3 8.64 6.73 -57.10
CA LYS A 3 9.63 6.13 -56.21
C LYS A 3 8.92 5.73 -54.91
N PHE A 4 8.79 4.42 -54.72
CA PHE A 4 8.43 3.79 -53.46
C PHE A 4 9.33 4.32 -52.34
N ILE A 5 8.74 5.04 -51.37
CA ILE A 5 9.34 5.22 -50.05
C ILE A 5 8.61 4.25 -49.13
N LEU A 6 9.20 3.06 -48.99
CA LEU A 6 8.89 2.14 -47.91
C LEU A 6 9.41 2.80 -46.63
N LEU A 7 8.53 3.47 -45.90
CA LEU A 7 8.81 3.89 -44.53
C LEU A 7 8.79 2.60 -43.69
N ILE A 8 9.95 1.97 -43.54
CA ILE A 8 10.18 0.98 -42.50
C ILE A 8 10.13 1.79 -41.20
N THR A 9 8.94 1.97 -40.65
CA THR A 9 8.80 2.30 -39.23
C THR A 9 9.33 1.09 -38.49
N SER A 10 10.63 1.12 -38.21
CA SER A 10 11.23 0.43 -37.10
C SER A 10 10.44 0.87 -35.86
N VAL A 11 9.41 0.10 -35.54
CA VAL A 11 8.90 -0.02 -34.18
C VAL A 11 10.11 -0.50 -33.43
N ILE A 12 10.86 0.45 -32.88
CA ILE A 12 11.76 0.21 -31.78
C ILE A 12 10.82 -0.28 -30.69
N LEU A 13 10.59 -1.59 -30.69
CA LEU A 13 10.32 -2.37 -29.50
C LEU A 13 11.52 -2.06 -28.60
N PHE A 14 11.45 -0.93 -27.90
CA PHE A 14 12.06 -0.82 -26.59
C PHE A 14 11.39 -1.94 -25.81
N SER A 15 12.00 -3.12 -25.93
CA SER A 15 12.12 -4.01 -24.81
C SER A 15 12.64 -3.11 -23.69
N CYS A 16 11.73 -2.61 -22.85
CA CYS A 16 12.06 -2.08 -21.54
C CYS A 16 12.58 -3.26 -20.70
N LYS A 17 13.74 -3.76 -21.11
CA LYS A 17 14.57 -4.71 -20.40
C LYS A 17 15.66 -3.84 -19.79
N GLY A 18 15.46 -3.47 -18.54
CA GLY A 18 16.40 -2.68 -17.76
C GLY A 18 15.83 -1.33 -17.33
N ASN A 19 15.08 -1.30 -16.24
CA ASN A 19 15.64 -0.86 -14.96
C ASN A 19 14.58 -0.86 -13.85
N SER A 20 15.01 -1.35 -12.69
CA SER A 20 14.35 -1.26 -11.38
C SER A 20 13.21 -2.23 -11.06
N GLU A 21 13.53 -3.52 -10.94
CA GLU A 21 13.10 -4.16 -9.68
C GLU A 21 13.92 -3.48 -8.57
N LYS A 22 13.50 -2.28 -8.14
CA LYS A 22 13.96 -1.77 -6.85
C LYS A 22 13.45 -2.79 -5.84
N GLU A 23 14.37 -3.58 -5.30
CA GLU A 23 14.03 -4.71 -4.45
C GLU A 23 13.26 -4.23 -3.23
N PHE A 24 12.36 -5.08 -2.72
CA PHE A 24 11.62 -4.86 -1.49
C PHE A 24 12.54 -4.47 -0.31
N GLU A 25 13.81 -4.84 -0.39
CA GLU A 25 14.87 -4.50 0.59
C GLU A 25 15.21 -3.00 0.66
N ASN A 26 14.83 -2.20 -0.33
CA ASN A 26 15.15 -0.77 -0.36
C ASN A 26 14.21 0.11 0.48
N PHE A 27 13.09 -0.44 0.94
CA PHE A 27 12.11 0.26 1.75
C PHE A 27 11.54 -0.66 2.84
N SER A 28 10.99 -0.07 3.89
CA SER A 28 10.17 -0.79 4.84
C SER A 28 8.86 -0.07 5.09
N LEU A 29 7.84 -0.87 5.36
CA LEU A 29 6.47 -0.42 5.57
C LEU A 29 5.98 -0.93 6.91
N SER A 30 5.23 -0.10 7.61
CA SER A 30 4.35 -0.55 8.69
C SER A 30 2.95 -0.04 8.41
N ILE A 31 1.96 -0.92 8.54
CA ILE A 31 0.54 -0.58 8.45
C ILE A 31 -0.04 -0.76 9.85
N SER A 32 -0.84 0.19 10.28
CA SER A 32 -1.45 0.15 11.60
C SER A 32 -2.81 0.81 11.57
N ASN A 33 -3.65 0.43 12.50
CA ASN A 33 -4.86 1.16 12.84
C ASN A 33 -5.14 1.04 14.34
N GLN A 34 -6.33 1.47 14.77
CA GLN A 34 -6.73 1.39 16.18
C GLN A 34 -6.68 -0.03 16.78
N ASN A 35 -6.72 -1.06 15.95
CA ASN A 35 -6.85 -2.45 16.37
C ASN A 35 -5.57 -3.27 16.21
N PHE A 36 -4.71 -2.96 15.25
CA PHE A 36 -3.50 -3.75 15.00
C PHE A 36 -2.32 -2.90 14.52
N ASN A 37 -1.12 -3.46 14.68
CA ASN A 37 0.12 -3.00 14.07
C ASN A 37 0.75 -4.13 13.27
N TYR A 38 1.20 -3.86 12.04
CA TYR A 38 1.88 -4.82 11.20
C TYR A 38 3.12 -4.19 10.56
N ASN A 39 4.29 -4.74 10.85
CA ASN A 39 5.55 -4.35 10.23
C ASN A 39 5.91 -5.35 9.12
N LEU A 40 5.89 -4.90 7.88
CA LEU A 40 6.07 -5.75 6.70
C LEU A 40 7.50 -6.27 6.52
N GLU A 41 8.49 -5.55 7.07
CA GLU A 41 9.90 -5.92 6.98
C GLU A 41 10.21 -7.10 7.92
N SER A 42 9.80 -6.98 9.18
CA SER A 42 9.97 -8.02 10.20
C SER A 42 8.93 -9.14 10.12
N GLY A 43 7.77 -8.87 9.49
CA GLY A 43 6.61 -9.75 9.49
C GLY A 43 5.79 -9.71 10.78
N VAL A 44 6.20 -8.94 11.80
CA VAL A 44 5.55 -8.92 13.11
C VAL A 44 4.18 -8.25 13.01
N PHE A 45 3.14 -9.00 13.38
CA PHE A 45 1.76 -8.54 13.52
C PHE A 45 1.37 -8.53 15.00
N GLN A 46 0.72 -7.47 15.45
CA GLN A 46 0.35 -7.26 16.85
C GLN A 46 -1.08 -6.77 16.97
N ILE A 47 -1.82 -7.29 17.95
CA ILE A 47 -3.11 -6.76 18.39
C ILE A 47 -2.93 -6.33 19.85
N PRO A 48 -2.60 -5.05 20.10
CA PRO A 48 -2.19 -4.58 21.42
C PRO A 48 -3.21 -4.86 22.52
N ALA A 49 -4.51 -4.66 22.25
CA ALA A 49 -5.52 -4.75 23.32
C ALA A 49 -5.71 -6.17 23.88
N ILE A 50 -5.25 -7.21 23.18
CA ILE A 50 -5.28 -8.60 23.66
C ILE A 50 -3.88 -9.20 23.82
N ASN A 51 -2.82 -8.38 23.77
CA ASN A 51 -1.42 -8.81 23.83
C ASN A 51 -1.06 -9.95 22.83
N PHE A 52 -1.73 -9.98 21.68
CA PHE A 52 -1.45 -10.98 20.66
C PHE A 52 -0.30 -10.51 19.77
N VAL A 53 0.62 -11.43 19.48
CA VAL A 53 1.76 -11.21 18.59
C VAL A 53 1.96 -12.47 17.75
N ASP A 54 2.08 -12.29 16.43
CA ASP A 54 2.41 -13.37 15.51
C ASP A 54 3.28 -12.85 14.35
N THR A 55 3.74 -13.74 13.49
CA THR A 55 4.59 -13.44 12.34
C THR A 55 3.95 -13.86 11.04
N ILE A 56 3.80 -12.90 10.12
CA ILE A 56 3.27 -13.10 8.78
C ILE A 56 4.44 -13.26 7.80
N LYS A 57 4.50 -14.38 7.09
CA LYS A 57 5.58 -14.67 6.15
C LYS A 57 5.14 -14.32 4.72
N LEU A 58 5.67 -13.22 4.21
CA LEU A 58 5.50 -12.85 2.81
C LEU A 58 6.47 -13.64 1.91
N ASN A 59 5.92 -14.32 0.91
CA ASN A 59 6.71 -14.99 -0.12
C ASN A 59 7.28 -13.98 -1.14
N LYS A 60 8.21 -14.45 -1.99
CA LYS A 60 8.87 -13.59 -3.00
C LYS A 60 7.87 -12.92 -3.95
N VAL A 61 6.81 -13.62 -4.35
CA VAL A 61 5.80 -13.10 -5.27
C VAL A 61 4.99 -11.97 -4.63
N GLU A 62 4.62 -12.12 -3.36
CA GLU A 62 3.91 -11.10 -2.59
C GLU A 62 4.77 -9.85 -2.37
N LYS A 63 6.05 -10.03 -1.97
CA LYS A 63 7.02 -8.94 -1.83
C LYS A 63 7.21 -8.16 -3.14
N ASN A 64 7.33 -8.87 -4.26
CA ASN A 64 7.42 -8.24 -5.58
C ASN A 64 6.12 -7.52 -5.97
N LYS A 65 4.97 -8.11 -5.61
CA LYS A 65 3.62 -7.51 -5.54
C LYS A 65 3.66 -6.08 -5.00
N ILE A 66 4.04 -6.02 -3.73
CA ILE A 66 4.02 -4.80 -2.92
C ILE A 66 5.03 -3.78 -3.46
N SER A 67 6.25 -4.21 -3.78
CA SER A 67 7.29 -3.34 -4.34
C SER A 67 6.84 -2.69 -5.65
N LYS A 68 6.25 -3.45 -6.58
CA LYS A 68 5.74 -2.90 -7.83
C LYS A 68 4.65 -1.85 -7.59
N SER A 69 3.73 -2.12 -6.66
CA SER A 69 2.66 -1.17 -6.31
C SER A 69 3.23 0.11 -5.67
N PHE A 70 4.20 -0.02 -4.77
CA PHE A 70 4.89 1.08 -4.10
C PHE A 70 5.50 2.09 -5.10
N TYR A 71 6.22 1.60 -6.12
CA TYR A 71 6.79 2.47 -7.16
C TYR A 71 5.77 2.93 -8.20
N LYS A 72 4.80 2.08 -8.56
CA LYS A 72 3.72 2.42 -9.51
C LYS A 72 2.95 3.68 -9.05
N TYR A 73 2.69 3.80 -7.75
CA TYR A 73 1.98 4.94 -7.17
C TYR A 73 2.91 6.00 -6.56
N GLN A 74 4.21 5.93 -6.86
CA GLN A 74 5.23 6.93 -6.47
C GLN A 74 5.32 7.16 -4.97
N ILE A 75 5.03 6.14 -4.16
CA ILE A 75 5.08 6.24 -2.69
C ILE A 75 6.49 6.55 -2.20
N ASP A 76 7.51 6.10 -2.95
CA ASP A 76 8.92 6.37 -2.67
C ASP A 76 9.32 7.85 -2.74
N THR A 77 8.52 8.66 -3.43
CA THR A 77 8.79 10.10 -3.62
C THR A 77 8.15 10.98 -2.54
N LEU A 78 7.24 10.42 -1.75
CA LEU A 78 6.50 11.16 -0.75
C LEU A 78 7.41 11.53 0.43
N ASN A 79 7.16 12.71 1.00
CA ASN A 79 7.81 13.17 2.22
C ASN A 79 6.80 13.84 3.16
N GLY A 80 7.02 13.66 4.46
CA GLY A 80 6.22 14.25 5.53
C GLY A 80 4.90 13.53 5.78
N GLU A 81 4.03 14.18 6.53
CA GLU A 81 2.70 13.66 6.82
C GLU A 81 1.73 14.00 5.69
N LYS A 82 0.92 13.01 5.29
CA LYS A 82 -0.15 13.16 4.30
C LYS A 82 -1.45 12.66 4.90
N LEU A 83 -2.36 13.60 5.15
CA LEU A 83 -3.70 13.34 5.62
C LEU A 83 -4.65 13.28 4.44
N ILE A 84 -5.33 12.15 4.26
CA ILE A 84 -6.28 11.94 3.16
C ILE A 84 -7.68 11.92 3.76
N LEU A 85 -8.39 13.03 3.56
CA LEU A 85 -9.74 13.27 4.05
C LEU A 85 -10.73 13.37 2.88
N PRO A 86 -12.02 13.08 3.09
CA PRO A 86 -13.06 13.53 2.16
C PRO A 86 -13.02 15.06 2.01
N LYS A 87 -13.45 15.56 0.84
CA LYS A 87 -13.59 17.00 0.57
C LYS A 87 -14.64 17.68 1.44
N LYS A 88 -15.67 16.95 1.86
CA LYS A 88 -16.71 17.49 2.72
C LYS A 88 -16.13 17.73 4.13
N PRO A 89 -16.47 18.86 4.79
CA PRO A 89 -16.04 19.11 6.15
C PRO A 89 -16.49 17.98 7.08
N ILE A 90 -15.58 17.53 7.94
CA ILE A 90 -15.84 16.50 8.93
C ILE A 90 -15.54 17.10 10.30
N ILE A 91 -16.42 16.85 11.26
CA ILE A 91 -16.27 17.35 12.63
C ILE A 91 -15.20 16.56 13.39
N MET A 92 -15.10 15.26 13.12
CA MET A 92 -14.07 14.38 13.69
C MET A 92 -13.69 13.30 12.66
N PRO A 93 -12.47 13.33 12.10
CA PRO A 93 -12.04 12.33 11.13
C PRO A 93 -11.83 10.98 11.83
N ASP A 94 -12.46 9.94 11.29
CA ASP A 94 -12.14 8.56 11.64
C ASP A 94 -11.07 8.04 10.65
N PHE A 95 -10.01 7.42 11.19
CA PHE A 95 -8.87 6.95 10.41
C PHE A 95 -8.89 5.44 10.27
N ARG A 96 -8.88 4.98 9.01
CA ARG A 96 -8.84 3.57 8.67
C ARG A 96 -7.46 3.00 8.93
N ASP A 97 -6.45 3.64 8.34
CA ASP A 97 -5.11 3.10 8.20
C ASP A 97 -4.08 4.22 8.36
N LEU A 98 -3.03 3.92 9.10
CA LEU A 98 -1.77 4.64 9.16
C LEU A 98 -0.70 3.77 8.50
N ILE A 99 -0.10 4.28 7.42
CA ILE A 99 1.04 3.67 6.75
C ILE A 99 2.29 4.50 7.05
N ILE A 100 3.27 3.90 7.70
CA ILE A 100 4.59 4.47 7.93
C ILE A 100 5.52 3.95 6.85
N VAL A 101 6.09 4.88 6.06
CA VAL A 101 7.03 4.59 4.99
C VAL A 101 8.44 4.94 5.46
N LYS A 102 9.32 3.94 5.45
CA LYS A 102 10.76 4.12 5.69
C LYS A 102 11.55 3.76 4.44
N ILE A 103 12.55 4.57 4.12
CA ILE A 103 13.49 4.31 3.03
C ILE A 103 14.89 4.34 3.64
N LYS A 104 15.66 3.26 3.47
CA LYS A 104 16.95 3.07 4.14
C LYS A 104 16.86 3.29 5.66
N ASN A 105 15.84 2.71 6.29
CA ASN A 105 15.52 2.81 7.73
C ASN A 105 15.19 4.20 8.27
N ILE A 106 15.11 5.22 7.41
CA ILE A 106 14.70 6.57 7.77
C ILE A 106 13.22 6.74 7.44
N GLU A 107 12.42 7.16 8.42
CA GLU A 107 11.02 7.53 8.19
C GLU A 107 10.94 8.69 7.20
N LYS A 108 10.27 8.46 6.09
CA LYS A 108 10.07 9.45 5.02
C LYS A 108 8.68 10.04 5.05
N SER A 109 7.68 9.19 5.25
CA SER A 109 6.28 9.62 5.20
C SER A 109 5.42 8.89 6.22
N LYS A 110 4.39 9.60 6.69
CA LYS A 110 3.22 9.04 7.38
C LYS A 110 1.99 9.31 6.52
N LEU A 111 1.31 8.26 6.08
CA LEU A 111 0.13 8.35 5.25
C LEU A 111 -1.08 7.96 6.10
N ILE A 112 -2.00 8.89 6.32
CA ILE A 112 -3.13 8.73 7.22
C ILE A 112 -4.40 8.79 6.36
N ILE A 113 -5.11 7.66 6.26
CA ILE A 113 -6.25 7.49 5.34
C ILE A 113 -7.54 7.48 6.15
N SER A 114 -8.46 8.41 5.87
CA SER A 114 -9.76 8.42 6.52
C SER A 114 -10.68 7.29 6.06
N ASN A 115 -11.48 6.76 7.00
CA ASN A 115 -12.58 5.83 6.72
C ASN A 115 -13.73 6.47 5.92
N GLN A 116 -13.79 7.80 5.87
CA GLN A 116 -14.97 8.56 5.42
C GLN A 116 -14.85 9.06 3.97
N ILE A 117 -13.93 8.48 3.17
CA ILE A 117 -13.79 8.80 1.75
C ILE A 117 -14.89 8.07 0.97
N GLU A 118 -15.98 8.78 0.66
CA GLU A 118 -17.15 8.22 -0.06
C GLU A 118 -16.84 7.98 -1.55
N THR A 119 -16.14 8.91 -2.21
CA THR A 119 -15.84 8.83 -3.64
C THR A 119 -14.42 9.29 -3.97
N LYS A 120 -13.68 8.48 -4.74
CA LYS A 120 -12.29 8.79 -5.17
C LYS A 120 -12.20 10.00 -6.10
N SER A 121 -13.30 10.44 -6.71
CA SER A 121 -13.36 11.67 -7.53
C SER A 121 -12.99 12.93 -6.75
N ASP A 122 -13.04 12.86 -5.42
CA ASP A 122 -12.69 13.97 -4.55
C ASP A 122 -11.19 14.07 -4.25
N LEU A 123 -10.40 13.09 -4.64
CA LEU A 123 -8.98 13.03 -4.34
C LEU A 123 -8.14 13.61 -5.48
N ASN A 124 -7.07 14.33 -5.13
CA ASN A 124 -6.05 14.69 -6.11
C ASN A 124 -5.26 13.44 -6.56
N ASN A 125 -4.41 13.59 -7.58
CA ASN A 125 -3.67 12.45 -8.15
C ASN A 125 -2.77 11.74 -7.13
N ILE A 126 -2.18 12.47 -6.18
CA ILE A 126 -1.31 11.91 -5.14
C ILE A 126 -2.14 11.13 -4.13
N GLU A 127 -3.22 11.73 -3.62
CA GLU A 127 -4.12 11.09 -2.66
C GLU A 127 -4.76 9.82 -3.25
N ASN A 128 -5.22 9.89 -4.51
CA ASN A 128 -5.76 8.74 -5.22
C ASN A 128 -4.68 7.65 -5.41
N GLY A 129 -3.43 8.03 -5.66
CA GLY A 129 -2.29 7.12 -5.71
C GLY A 129 -2.07 6.40 -4.38
N ILE A 130 -2.13 7.11 -3.26
CA ILE A 130 -1.98 6.55 -1.92
C ILE A 130 -3.14 5.57 -1.61
N CYS A 131 -4.38 5.93 -1.92
CA CYS A 131 -5.53 5.04 -1.73
C CYS A 131 -5.39 3.75 -2.56
N LYS A 132 -5.00 3.87 -3.83
CA LYS A 132 -4.78 2.69 -4.70
C LYS A 132 -3.62 1.81 -4.23
N PHE A 133 -2.56 2.42 -3.68
CA PHE A 133 -1.49 1.66 -3.05
C PHE A 133 -1.99 0.86 -1.84
N ASN A 134 -2.76 1.50 -0.95
CA ASN A 134 -3.33 0.82 0.20
C ASN A 134 -4.26 -0.34 -0.20
N GLU A 135 -5.09 -0.13 -1.23
CA GLU A 135 -5.96 -1.18 -1.78
C GLU A 135 -5.17 -2.36 -2.33
N ASP A 136 -4.18 -2.11 -3.20
CA ASP A 136 -3.31 -3.16 -3.75
C ASP A 136 -2.60 -3.93 -2.62
N LEU A 137 -2.13 -3.20 -1.59
CA LEU A 137 -1.44 -3.76 -0.44
C LEU A 137 -2.35 -4.68 0.37
N ILE A 138 -3.55 -4.23 0.74
CA ILE A 138 -4.53 -5.04 1.46
C ILE A 138 -5.02 -6.21 0.60
N GLU A 139 -5.17 -6.04 -0.71
CA GLU A 139 -5.54 -7.14 -1.62
C GLU A 139 -4.46 -8.24 -1.62
N ILE A 140 -3.18 -7.86 -1.62
CA ILE A 140 -2.06 -8.82 -1.54
C ILE A 140 -2.08 -9.53 -0.18
N LEU A 141 -2.17 -8.77 0.92
CA LEU A 141 -2.14 -9.32 2.28
C LEU A 141 -3.35 -10.22 2.56
N SER A 142 -4.55 -9.83 2.12
CA SER A 142 -5.78 -10.61 2.32
C SER A 142 -5.77 -11.97 1.61
N LYS A 143 -4.82 -12.23 0.70
CA LYS A 143 -4.61 -13.54 0.07
C LYS A 143 -3.61 -14.42 0.84
N ASN A 144 -2.76 -13.83 1.68
CA ASN A 144 -1.78 -14.53 2.48
C ASN A 144 -2.46 -15.27 3.67
N PRO A 145 -2.21 -16.58 3.87
CA PRO A 145 -2.84 -17.35 4.94
C PRO A 145 -2.54 -16.83 6.35
N ASP A 146 -1.28 -16.53 6.66
CA ASP A 146 -0.88 -16.05 8.00
C ASP A 146 -1.60 -14.73 8.34
N PHE A 147 -1.71 -13.83 7.35
CA PHE A 147 -2.45 -12.58 7.51
C PHE A 147 -3.95 -12.83 7.74
N LYS A 148 -4.56 -13.76 7.00
CA LYS A 148 -5.98 -14.13 7.22
C LYS A 148 -6.21 -14.65 8.64
N ASP A 149 -5.33 -15.49 9.14
CA ASP A 149 -5.45 -16.07 10.48
C ASP A 149 -5.34 -14.98 11.55
N CYS A 150 -4.36 -14.07 11.43
CA CYS A 150 -4.24 -12.88 12.28
C CYS A 150 -5.52 -12.03 12.25
N MET A 151 -6.08 -11.78 11.06
CA MET A 151 -7.31 -11.00 10.92
C MET A 151 -8.55 -11.72 11.46
N ASN A 152 -8.60 -13.05 11.42
CA ASN A 152 -9.67 -13.84 12.02
C ASN A 152 -9.62 -13.77 13.55
N ILE A 153 -8.41 -13.83 14.14
CA ILE A 153 -8.20 -13.62 15.58
C ILE A 153 -8.61 -12.21 15.97
N LEU A 154 -8.27 -11.21 15.16
CA LEU A 154 -8.75 -9.85 15.39
C LEU A 154 -10.28 -9.79 15.37
N LYS A 155 -10.95 -10.32 14.34
CA LYS A 155 -12.42 -10.31 14.24
C LYS A 155 -13.13 -11.06 15.37
N SER A 156 -12.57 -12.17 15.85
CA SER A 156 -13.19 -12.94 16.94
C SER A 156 -13.15 -12.21 18.29
N ASN A 157 -12.14 -11.35 18.49
CA ASN A 157 -11.97 -10.57 19.72
C ASN A 157 -12.65 -9.20 19.67
N TYR A 158 -13.05 -8.72 18.50
CA TYR A 158 -13.77 -7.45 18.32
C TYR A 158 -15.05 -7.68 17.51
N LYS A 159 -16.18 -7.84 18.21
CA LYS A 159 -17.51 -8.07 17.60
C LYS A 159 -17.99 -6.94 16.67
N ASN A 160 -17.34 -5.76 16.70
CA ASN A 160 -17.71 -4.56 15.94
C ASN A 160 -16.52 -3.96 15.18
N ILE A 161 -15.71 -4.74 14.47
CA ILE A 161 -14.79 -4.15 13.48
C ILE A 161 -15.65 -3.75 12.29
N PRO A 162 -15.77 -2.45 11.93
CA PRO A 162 -16.41 -2.08 10.67
C PRO A 162 -15.72 -2.85 9.55
N PRO A 163 -16.47 -3.47 8.62
CA PRO A 163 -15.88 -4.31 7.60
C PRO A 163 -14.86 -3.48 6.81
N SER A 164 -13.59 -3.81 6.92
CA SER A 164 -12.60 -3.43 5.93
C SER A 164 -12.88 -4.31 4.70
N MET A 165 -13.68 -3.78 3.78
CA MET A 165 -13.83 -4.24 2.40
C MET A 165 -13.49 -3.07 1.46
#